data_AF-A0A924A9W7-F1
#
_entry.id   AF-A0A924A9W7-F1
#
_cell.length_a   1.000
_cell.length_b   1.000
_cell.length_c   1.000
_cell.angle_alpha   90.00
_cell.angle_beta   90.00
_cell.angle_gamma   90.00
#
_symmetry.space_group_name_H-M   'P 1'
#
loop_
_entity.id
_entity.type
_entity.pdbx_description
1 polymer ?
#
loop_
_entity_poly.entity_id
_entity_poly.type
_entity_poly.pdbx_seq_one_letter_code
_entity_poly.pdbx_strand_id
1 'polypeptide(L)'
;MDKQQQIVKLLNSQGLMPLFFDASENVSLAIMEALYAGGVRLIEYTNRGAAALDNFTAMKKVAIEKYPGLFFGAGTIKDAATAQLFIDAGADFLISPAV
;
A
#
# COMPACT_ATOMS: atom_id res chain seq x y z
N MET A 1 2.08 16.25 13.83
CA MET A 1 2.17 14.78 13.91
C MET A 1 3.05 14.32 12.78
N ASP A 2 4.05 13.50 13.07
CA ASP A 2 4.83 12.83 12.04
C ASP A 2 3.97 11.83 11.25
N LYS A 3 4.50 11.33 10.13
CA LYS A 3 3.80 10.40 9.23
C LYS A 3 3.35 9.12 9.94
N GLN A 4 4.19 8.57 10.81
CA GLN A 4 3.91 7.34 11.54
C GLN A 4 2.71 7.52 12.48
N GLN A 5 2.67 8.63 13.24
CA GLN A 5 1.54 8.97 14.10
C GLN A 5 0.24 9.15 13.32
N GLN A 6 0.29 9.74 12.12
CA GLN A 6 -0.89 9.89 11.25
C GLN A 6 -1.44 8.53 10.81
N ILE A 7 -0.56 7.63 10.36
CA ILE A 7 -0.93 6.27 9.95
C ILE A 7 -1.56 5.50 11.12
N VAL A 8 -0.94 5.52 12.31
CA VAL A 8 -1.46 4.82 13.50
C VAL A 8 -2.82 5.38 13.92
N LYS A 9 -2.98 6.72 13.93
CA LYS A 9 -4.28 7.34 14.22
C LYS A 9 -5.35 6.90 13.22
N LEU A 10 -5.00 6.91 11.94
CA LEU A 10 -5.93 6.53 10.87
C LEU A 10 -6.33 5.06 10.97
N LEU A 11 -5.38 4.16 11.24
CA LEU A 11 -5.64 2.74 11.47
C LEU A 11 -6.67 2.55 12.59
N ASN A 12 -6.48 3.22 13.72
CA ASN A 12 -7.40 3.15 14.87
C ASN A 12 -8.79 3.72 14.54
N SER A 13 -8.89 4.81 13.78
CA SER A 13 -10.19 5.39 13.42
C SER A 13 -10.91 4.64 12.30
N GLN A 14 -10.17 4.08 11.34
CA GLN A 14 -10.69 3.31 10.21
C GLN A 14 -11.14 1.90 10.66
N GLY A 15 -10.46 1.32 11.66
CA GLY A 15 -10.82 0.04 12.27
C GLY A 15 -10.44 -1.21 11.47
N LEU A 16 -9.91 -1.05 10.26
CA LEU A 16 -9.43 -2.13 9.40
C LEU A 16 -8.30 -1.62 8.49
N MET A 17 -7.50 -2.52 7.92
CA MET A 17 -6.55 -2.21 6.83
C MET A 17 -6.67 -3.33 5.80
N PRO A 18 -7.21 -3.07 4.60
CA PRO A 18 -7.32 -4.11 3.59
C PRO A 18 -5.93 -4.50 3.09
N LEU A 19 -5.72 -5.80 2.96
CA LEU A 19 -4.53 -6.40 2.39
C LEU A 19 -4.94 -7.16 1.13
N PHE A 20 -4.30 -6.88 0.00
CA PHE A 20 -4.56 -7.63 -1.24
C PHE A 20 -3.36 -7.67 -2.18
N PHE A 21 -3.46 -8.52 -3.20
CA PHE A 21 -2.61 -8.54 -4.38
C PHE A 21 -3.40 -9.14 -5.55
N ASP A 22 -3.19 -8.58 -6.74
CA ASP A 22 -3.59 -9.19 -8.01
C ASP A 22 -2.46 -8.99 -9.03
N ALA A 23 -2.23 -9.97 -9.90
CA ALA A 23 -1.17 -9.89 -10.89
C ALA A 23 -1.47 -8.87 -11.99
N SER A 24 -2.74 -8.56 -12.24
CA SER A 24 -3.16 -7.53 -13.18
C SER A 24 -3.13 -6.15 -12.53
N GLU A 25 -2.36 -5.23 -13.12
CA GLU A 25 -2.32 -3.82 -12.72
C GLU A 25 -3.73 -3.20 -12.74
N ASN A 26 -4.50 -3.45 -13.80
CA ASN A 26 -5.86 -2.91 -13.96
C ASN A 26 -6.79 -3.40 -12.85
N VAL A 27 -6.72 -4.69 -12.49
CA VAL A 27 -7.52 -5.24 -11.39
C VAL A 27 -7.08 -4.64 -10.06
N SER A 28 -5.76 -4.52 -9.84
CA SER A 28 -5.22 -3.93 -8.62
C SER A 28 -5.64 -2.46 -8.45
N LEU A 29 -5.61 -1.67 -9.52
CA LEU A 29 -6.09 -0.29 -9.56
C LEU A 29 -7.60 -0.22 -9.25
N ALA A 30 -8.41 -1.07 -9.90
CA ALA A 30 -9.86 -1.11 -9.67
C ALA A 30 -10.20 -1.46 -8.21
N ILE A 31 -9.45 -2.38 -7.59
CA ILE A 31 -9.61 -2.71 -6.17
C ILE A 31 -9.27 -1.50 -5.29
N MET A 32 -8.14 -0.83 -5.53
CA MET A 32 -7.75 0.37 -4.76
C MET A 32 -8.80 1.47 -4.89
N GLU A 33 -9.31 1.72 -6.10
CA GLU A 33 -10.37 2.71 -6.34
C GLU A 33 -11.65 2.37 -5.58
N ALA A 34 -12.09 1.10 -5.63
CA ALA A 34 -13.27 0.63 -4.91
C ALA A 34 -13.11 0.78 -3.38
N LEU A 35 -11.95 0.41 -2.84
CA LEU A 35 -11.63 0.58 -1.42
C LEU A 35 -11.66 2.06 -1.03
N TYR A 36 -11.03 2.93 -1.82
CA TYR A 36 -10.99 4.37 -1.57
C TYR A 36 -12.38 5.00 -1.61
N ALA A 37 -13.20 4.63 -2.60
CA ALA A 37 -14.61 5.04 -2.71
C ALA A 37 -15.44 4.57 -1.51
N GLY A 38 -15.13 3.38 -0.97
CA GLY A 38 -15.70 2.84 0.26
C GLY A 38 -15.24 3.52 1.55
N GLY A 39 -14.40 4.56 1.48
CA GLY A 39 -13.94 5.31 2.64
C GLY A 39 -12.60 4.85 3.22
N VAL A 40 -11.95 3.84 2.62
CA VAL A 40 -10.62 3.39 3.06
C VAL A 40 -9.57 4.43 2.69
N ARG A 41 -8.68 4.72 3.64
CA ARG A 41 -7.55 5.66 3.53
C ARG A 41 -6.22 5.02 3.95
N LEU A 42 -6.23 3.75 4.34
CA LEU A 42 -5.04 2.98 4.66
C LEU A 42 -5.14 1.60 4.03
N ILE A 43 -4.21 1.24 3.13
CA ILE A 43 -4.20 -0.01 2.36
C ILE A 43 -2.78 -0.62 2.38
N GLU A 44 -2.72 -1.94 2.52
CA GLU A 44 -1.51 -2.75 2.33
C GLU A 44 -1.59 -3.52 1.00
N TYR A 45 -0.60 -3.32 0.13
CA TYR A 45 -0.43 -4.14 -1.07
C TYR A 45 0.64 -5.21 -0.82
N THR A 46 0.30 -6.46 -1.09
CA THR A 46 1.17 -7.59 -0.74
C THR A 46 2.26 -7.76 -1.79
N ASN A 47 3.54 -7.77 -1.39
CA ASN A 47 4.64 -8.20 -2.25
C ASN A 47 4.56 -9.72 -2.51
N ARG A 48 3.72 -10.11 -3.48
CA ARG A 48 3.48 -11.50 -3.85
C ARG A 48 3.64 -11.67 -5.36
N GLY A 49 4.60 -12.49 -5.77
CA GLY A 49 4.82 -12.78 -7.18
C GLY A 49 5.53 -11.65 -7.94
N ALA A 50 5.88 -11.92 -9.20
CA ALA A 50 6.77 -11.07 -9.98
C ALA A 50 6.19 -9.69 -10.31
N ALA A 51 4.86 -9.58 -10.44
CA ALA A 51 4.19 -8.33 -10.83
C ALA A 51 4.06 -7.31 -9.68
N ALA A 52 4.34 -7.69 -8.43
CA ALA A 52 3.95 -6.87 -7.28
C ALA A 52 4.64 -5.51 -7.22
N LEU A 53 5.94 -5.44 -7.53
CA LEU A 53 6.69 -4.18 -7.49
C LEU A 53 6.27 -3.23 -8.61
N ASP A 54 6.12 -3.75 -9.83
CA ASP A 54 5.70 -2.95 -11.00
C ASP A 54 4.28 -2.40 -10.79
N ASN A 55 3.34 -3.27 -10.38
CA ASN A 55 1.97 -2.87 -10.06
C ASN A 55 1.96 -1.84 -8.93
N PHE A 56 2.71 -2.06 -7.84
CA PHE A 56 2.79 -1.13 -6.73
C PHE A 56 3.27 0.25 -7.17
N THR A 57 4.31 0.30 -7.99
CA THR A 57 4.89 1.55 -8.51
C THR A 57 3.87 2.33 -9.34
N ALA A 58 3.16 1.65 -10.25
CA ALA A 58 2.10 2.25 -11.05
C ALA A 58 0.94 2.75 -10.17
N MET A 59 0.47 1.92 -9.25
CA MET A 59 -0.60 2.26 -8.31
C MET A 59 -0.24 3.43 -7.41
N LYS A 60 1.00 3.49 -6.90
CA LYS A 60 1.44 4.57 -6.02
C LYS A 60 1.44 5.91 -6.74
N LYS A 61 1.86 5.93 -8.02
CA LYS A 61 1.76 7.13 -8.86
C LYS A 61 0.31 7.60 -8.99
N VAL A 62 -0.61 6.70 -9.31
CA VAL A 62 -2.04 7.01 -9.40
C VAL A 62 -2.59 7.50 -8.05
N ALA A 63 -2.18 6.88 -6.94
CA ALA A 63 -2.63 7.26 -5.60
C ALA A 63 -2.23 8.68 -5.21
N ILE A 64 -1.00 9.09 -5.53
CA ILE A 64 -0.53 10.47 -5.30
C ILE A 64 -1.39 11.47 -6.09
N GLU A 65 -1.73 11.15 -7.33
CA GLU A 65 -2.48 12.05 -8.21
C GLU A 65 -3.97 12.12 -7.89
N LYS A 66 -4.60 10.98 -7.54
CA LYS A 66 -6.07 10.84 -7.53
C LYS A 66 -6.68 10.59 -6.16
N TYR A 67 -5.92 10.08 -5.19
CA TYR A 67 -6.45 9.57 -3.92
C TYR A 67 -5.84 10.33 -2.72
N PRO A 68 -6.14 11.63 -2.58
CA PRO A 68 -5.58 12.45 -1.51
C PRO A 68 -5.92 11.87 -0.13
N GLY A 69 -4.91 11.76 0.73
CA GLY A 69 -5.06 11.19 2.06
C GLY A 69 -5.09 9.67 2.12
N LEU A 70 -4.89 8.97 0.99
CA LEU A 70 -4.60 7.53 1.00
C LEU A 70 -3.13 7.30 1.38
N PHE A 71 -2.92 6.56 2.47
CA PHE A 71 -1.64 5.93 2.78
C PHE A 71 -1.63 4.52 2.18
N PHE A 72 -0.61 4.26 1.35
CA PHE A 72 -0.45 3.04 0.57
C PHE A 72 0.91 2.41 0.91
N GLY A 73 0.86 1.28 1.61
CA GLY A 73 2.05 0.57 2.07
C GLY A 73 2.23 -0.79 1.41
N ALA A 74 3.41 -1.36 1.60
CA ALA A 74 3.77 -2.66 1.03
C ALA A 74 3.97 -3.71 2.14
N GLY A 75 3.36 -4.88 1.93
CA GLY A 75 3.43 -6.02 2.83
C GLY A 75 4.31 -7.15 2.32
N THR A 76 4.56 -8.16 3.16
CA THR A 76 5.40 -9.32 2.80
C THR A 76 6.85 -8.94 2.47
N ILE A 77 7.39 -7.94 3.17
CA ILE A 77 8.78 -7.52 3.03
C ILE A 77 9.67 -8.37 3.92
N LYS A 78 10.58 -9.16 3.34
CA LYS A 78 11.37 -10.19 4.06
C LYS A 78 12.84 -9.83 4.29
N ASP A 79 13.35 -8.86 3.54
CA ASP A 79 14.75 -8.47 3.58
C ASP A 79 14.93 -6.98 3.25
N ALA A 80 16.12 -6.46 3.55
CA ALA A 80 16.45 -5.06 3.37
C ALA A 80 16.49 -4.63 1.89
N ALA A 81 16.88 -5.52 0.98
CA ALA A 81 16.92 -5.23 -0.44
C ALA A 81 15.52 -4.98 -1.00
N THR A 82 14.58 -5.86 -0.66
CA THR A 82 13.16 -5.72 -0.98
C THR A 82 12.57 -4.48 -0.32
N ALA A 83 12.91 -4.20 0.94
CA ALA A 83 12.47 -2.99 1.62
C ALA A 83 12.88 -1.72 0.87
N GLN A 84 14.13 -1.64 0.40
CA GLN A 84 14.64 -0.50 -0.35
C GLN A 84 13.88 -0.30 -1.66
N LEU A 85 13.57 -1.37 -2.40
CA LEU A 85 12.80 -1.29 -3.65
C LEU A 85 11.42 -0.63 -3.44
N PHE A 86 10.71 -1.02 -2.37
CA PHE A 86 9.40 -0.43 -2.07
C PHE A 86 9.49 0.98 -1.47
N ILE A 87 10.57 1.31 -0.74
CA ILE A 87 10.85 2.69 -0.31
C ILE A 87 11.05 3.59 -1.53
N ASP A 88 11.86 3.15 -2.49
CA ASP A 88 12.15 3.89 -3.72
C ASP A 88 10.91 4.03 -4.61
N ALA A 89 10.03 3.02 -4.60
CA ALA A 89 8.71 3.08 -5.24
C ALA A 89 7.72 4.00 -4.50
N GLY A 90 8.09 4.55 -3.35
CA GLY A 90 7.32 5.55 -2.61
C GLY A 90 6.34 4.97 -1.58
N ALA A 91 6.57 3.75 -1.07
CA ALA A 91 5.71 3.16 -0.05
C ALA A 91 5.60 4.04 1.20
N ASP A 92 4.39 4.15 1.74
CA ASP A 92 4.16 4.98 2.92
C ASP A 92 4.63 4.32 4.22
N PHE A 93 4.58 3.00 4.24
CA PHE A 93 5.00 2.13 5.32
C PHE A 93 5.29 0.74 4.74
N LEU A 94 6.06 -0.05 5.48
CA LEU A 94 6.37 -1.44 5.14
C LEU A 94 5.89 -2.37 6.26
N ILE A 95 5.41 -3.54 5.88
CA ILE A 95 5.01 -4.61 6.81
C ILE A 95 5.81 -5.86 6.49
N SER A 96 6.45 -6.40 7.51
CA SER A 96 7.16 -7.68 7.46
C SER A 96 6.32 -8.74 8.19
N PRO A 97 6.16 -9.95 7.63
CA PRO A 97 5.63 -11.07 8.40
C PRO A 97 6.59 -11.39 9.55
N ALA A 98 6.08 -11.98 10.63
CA ALA A 98 6.96 -12.48 11.68
C ALA A 98 7.97 -13.48 11.08
N VAL A 99 9.26 -13.22 11.32
CA VAL A 99 10.35 -14.18 11.12
C VAL A 99 10.47 -15.07 12.34
#